data_AF-A0A258EQ13-F1
#
_entry.id   AF-A0A258EQ13-F1
#
_cell.length_a   1.000
_cell.length_b   1.000
_cell.length_c   1.000
_cell.angle_alpha   90.00
_cell.angle_beta   90.00
_cell.angle_gamma   90.00
#
_symmetry.space_group_name_H-M   'P 1'
#
loop_
_entity.id
_entity.type
_entity.pdbx_description
1 polymer ?
#
loop_
_entity_poly.entity_id
_entity_poly.type
_entity_poly.pdbx_seq_one_letter_code
_entity_poly.pdbx_strand_id
1 'polypeptide(L)'
;MDTSPISTQLTGRQQKLMQKAKELEATFLAEMLAYSGLGEQQGAFAGGQGEAQFSSFLRQEQARLMVESGGIGLAELIFNSMARSESDAT
;
A
#
# COMPACT_ATOMS: atom_id res chain seq x y z
N MET A 1 -27.55 27.66 -18.37
CA MET A 1 -26.87 26.42 -18.78
C MET A 1 -25.69 26.22 -17.85
N ASP A 2 -25.92 25.50 -16.74
CA ASP A 2 -24.89 25.08 -15.79
C ASP A 2 -23.99 24.04 -16.45
N THR A 3 -22.76 24.42 -16.80
CA THR A 3 -21.78 23.53 -17.42
C THR A 3 -20.48 23.59 -16.63
N SER A 4 -20.47 22.96 -15.46
CA SER A 4 -19.26 22.47 -14.77
C SER A 4 -19.68 21.61 -13.57
N PRO A 5 -19.37 20.29 -13.56
CA PRO A 5 -18.25 19.85 -12.71
C PRO A 5 -17.50 18.57 -13.20
N ILE A 6 -17.45 18.28 -14.51
CA ILE A 6 -16.84 17.02 -15.00
C ILE A 6 -15.34 16.92 -14.63
N SER A 7 -14.60 18.04 -14.65
CA SER A 7 -13.15 18.05 -14.35
C SER A 7 -12.79 17.76 -12.89
N THR A 8 -13.63 18.14 -11.93
CA THR A 8 -13.37 17.93 -10.49
C THR A 8 -13.62 16.48 -10.05
N GLN A 9 -14.50 15.77 -10.74
CA GLN A 9 -14.82 14.38 -10.43
C GLN A 9 -13.72 13.41 -10.90
N LEU A 10 -13.09 13.70 -12.05
CA LEU A 10 -11.97 12.93 -12.61
C LEU A 10 -10.74 12.94 -11.68
N THR A 11 -10.39 14.10 -11.12
CA THR A 11 -9.26 14.22 -10.19
C THR A 11 -9.51 13.46 -8.89
N GLY A 12 -10.74 13.51 -8.35
CA GLY A 12 -11.12 12.76 -7.16
C GLY A 12 -11.08 11.24 -7.36
N ARG A 13 -11.44 10.74 -8.55
CA ARG A 13 -11.32 9.31 -8.89
C ARG A 13 -9.86 8.88 -8.99
N GLN A 14 -9.03 9.65 -9.69
CA GLN A 14 -7.60 9.37 -9.81
C GLN A 14 -6.89 9.37 -8.44
N GLN A 15 -7.24 10.31 -7.56
CA GLN A 15 -6.73 10.33 -6.19
C GLN A 15 -7.09 9.06 -5.41
N LYS A 16 -8.32 8.56 -5.55
CA LYS A 16 -8.74 7.30 -4.91
C LYS A 16 -8.00 6.09 -5.47
N LEU A 17 -7.80 6.02 -6.79
CA LEU A 17 -7.01 4.95 -7.42
C LEU A 17 -5.56 4.96 -6.94
N MET A 18 -4.94 6.14 -6.91
CA MET A 18 -3.57 6.28 -6.40
C MET A 18 -3.48 5.87 -4.92
N GLN A 19 -4.46 6.25 -4.10
CA GLN A 19 -4.51 5.83 -2.70
C GLN A 19 -4.60 4.31 -2.57
N LYS A 20 -5.44 3.65 -3.38
CA LYS A 20 -5.55 2.18 -3.39
C LYS A 20 -4.28 1.49 -3.90
N ALA A 21 -3.61 2.08 -4.88
CA ALA A 21 -2.33 1.58 -5.36
C ALA A 21 -1.25 1.64 -4.27
N LYS A 22 -1.18 2.75 -3.51
CA LYS A 22 -0.31 2.89 -2.34
C LYS A 22 -0.61 1.88 -1.24
N GLU A 23 -1.89 1.65 -0.93
CA GLU A 23 -2.31 0.62 0.03
C GLU A 23 -1.88 -0.80 -0.40
N LEU A 24 -1.94 -1.09 -1.70
CA LEU A 24 -1.51 -2.38 -2.24
C LEU A 24 0.02 -2.55 -2.17
N GLU A 25 0.79 -1.50 -2.50
CA GLU A 25 2.25 -1.51 -2.33
C GLU A 25 2.65 -1.68 -0.87
N ALA A 26 1.96 -1.02 0.06
CA ALA A 26 2.22 -1.17 1.50
C ALA A 26 1.95 -2.61 1.96
N THR A 27 0.84 -3.22 1.51
CA THR A 27 0.54 -4.62 1.81
C THR A 27 1.63 -5.55 1.25
N PHE A 28 2.05 -5.33 0.00
CA PHE A 28 3.13 -6.11 -0.61
C PHE A 28 4.44 -6.00 0.17
N LEU A 29 4.84 -4.78 0.55
CA LEU A 29 6.04 -4.55 1.35
C LEU A 29 5.94 -5.22 2.73
N ALA A 30 4.80 -5.16 3.40
CA ALA A 30 4.61 -5.82 4.69
C ALA A 30 4.84 -7.33 4.61
N GLU A 31 4.37 -7.98 3.52
CA GLU A 31 4.63 -9.39 3.25
C GLU A 31 6.13 -9.64 2.98
N MET A 32 6.78 -8.82 2.16
CA MET A 32 8.22 -8.94 1.90
C MET A 32 9.05 -8.78 3.17
N LEU A 33 8.67 -7.86 4.07
CA LEU A 33 9.30 -7.69 5.37
C LEU A 33 9.12 -8.96 6.23
N ALA A 34 7.93 -9.59 6.20
CA ALA A 34 7.70 -10.85 6.90
C ALA A 34 8.62 -11.96 6.35
N TYR A 35 8.70 -12.13 5.03
CA TYR A 35 9.59 -13.12 4.38
C TYR A 35 11.09 -12.83 4.59
N SER A 36 11.46 -11.58 4.82
CA SER A 36 12.87 -11.21 5.12
C SER A 36 13.33 -11.66 6.51
N GLY A 37 12.42 -12.17 7.34
CA GLY A 37 12.68 -12.52 8.75
C GLY A 37 12.65 -11.32 9.69
N LEU A 38 12.21 -10.14 9.22
CA LEU A 38 12.10 -8.96 10.06
C LEU A 38 10.99 -9.16 11.11
N GLY A 39 11.37 -9.14 12.39
CA GLY A 39 10.44 -9.33 13.51
C GLY A 39 10.26 -10.79 13.93
N GLU A 40 11.06 -11.72 13.41
CA GLU A 40 11.20 -13.06 13.99
C GLU A 40 12.45 -13.12 14.89
N GLN A 41 12.33 -12.72 16.16
CA GLN A 41 13.40 -13.01 17.12
C GLN A 41 13.32 -14.48 17.53
N GLN A 42 14.37 -15.25 17.22
CA GLN A 42 14.51 -16.64 17.66
C GLN A 42 15.51 -16.71 18.83
N GLY A 43 15.14 -17.38 19.92
CA GLY A 43 16.03 -17.66 21.06
C GLY A 43 15.41 -17.43 22.44
N ALA A 44 16.21 -17.64 23.48
CA ALA A 44 15.78 -17.56 24.89
C ALA A 44 15.34 -16.14 25.34
N PHE A 45 15.54 -15.12 24.50
CA PHE A 45 15.15 -13.72 24.73
C PHE A 45 14.01 -13.24 23.82
N ALA A 46 13.33 -14.14 23.11
CA ALA A 46 12.14 -13.81 22.32
C ALA A 46 10.92 -13.56 23.23
N GLY A 47 10.09 -12.58 22.89
CA GLY A 47 8.85 -12.21 23.60
C GLY A 47 7.69 -13.18 23.42
N GLY A 48 7.92 -14.33 22.77
CA GLY A 48 6.97 -15.43 22.63
C GLY A 48 5.78 -15.10 21.72
N GLN A 49 4.66 -15.80 21.92
CA GLN A 49 3.46 -15.68 21.07
C GLN A 49 2.86 -14.26 21.05
N GLY A 50 3.08 -13.47 22.12
CA GLY A 50 2.65 -12.08 22.18
C GLY A 50 3.39 -11.20 21.17
N GLU A 51 4.71 -11.34 21.08
CA GLU A 51 5.55 -10.60 20.12
C GLU A 51 5.14 -10.87 18.67
N ALA A 52 4.83 -12.13 18.33
CA ALA A 52 4.41 -12.51 16.99
C ALA A 52 3.17 -11.72 16.52
N GLN A 53 2.21 -11.48 17.42
CA GLN A 53 0.99 -10.71 17.12
C GLN A 53 1.29 -9.22 16.90
N PHE A 54 2.27 -8.64 17.61
CA PHE A 54 2.68 -7.25 17.42
C PHE A 54 3.64 -7.06 16.23
N SER A 55 4.36 -8.10 15.84
CA SER A 55 5.30 -8.07 14.72
C SER A 55 4.61 -7.77 13.39
N SER A 56 3.39 -8.29 13.17
CA SER A 56 2.62 -8.04 11.95
C SER A 56 2.17 -6.58 11.86
N PHE A 57 1.64 -6.02 12.95
CA PHE A 57 1.25 -4.61 13.01
C PHE A 57 2.44 -3.68 12.80
N LEU A 58 3.60 -4.00 13.41
CA LEU A 58 4.81 -3.20 13.22
C LEU A 58 5.29 -3.23 11.76
N ARG A 59 5.30 -4.41 11.12
CA ARG A 59 5.65 -4.53 9.69
C ARG A 59 4.68 -3.76 8.80
N GLN A 60 3.39 -3.79 9.10
CA GLN A 60 2.37 -3.03 8.36
C GLN A 60 2.63 -1.52 8.45
N GLU A 61 2.89 -0.98 9.65
CA GLU A 61 3.19 0.43 9.82
C GLU A 61 4.52 0.83 9.17
N GLN A 62 5.55 -0.01 9.28
CA GLN A 62 6.82 0.21 8.60
C GLN A 62 6.63 0.27 7.07
N ALA A 63 5.90 -0.69 6.51
CA ALA A 63 5.60 -0.71 5.08
C ALA A 63 4.80 0.52 4.62
N ARG A 64 3.83 0.97 5.43
CA ARG A 64 3.07 2.21 5.18
C ARG A 64 3.99 3.42 5.14
N LEU A 65 4.89 3.57 6.13
CA LEU A 65 5.87 4.65 6.18
C LEU A 65 6.84 4.59 5.00
N MET A 66 7.26 3.39 4.57
CA MET A 66 8.09 3.22 3.37
C MET A 66 7.39 3.78 2.13
N VAL A 67 6.11 3.43 1.90
CA VAL A 67 5.32 3.96 0.77
C VAL A 67 5.15 5.49 0.87
N GLU A 68 4.90 6.02 2.07
CA GLU A 68 4.79 7.48 2.27
C GLU A 68 6.11 8.21 2.00
N SER A 69 7.24 7.57 2.27
CA SER A 69 8.58 8.10 1.99
C SER A 69 9.04 7.95 0.54
N GLY A 70 8.23 7.33 -0.33
CA GLY A 70 8.50 7.16 -1.76
C GLY A 70 8.32 5.74 -2.28
N GLY A 71 8.27 4.74 -1.39
CA GLY A 71 8.05 3.34 -1.74
C GLY A 71 9.17 2.75 -2.61
N ILE A 72 8.81 1.70 -3.35
CA ILE A 72 9.67 1.06 -4.36
C ILE A 72 9.18 1.33 -5.79
N GLY A 73 8.13 2.13 -5.95
CA GLY A 73 7.53 2.53 -7.23
C GLY A 73 6.41 1.61 -7.73
N LEU A 74 5.97 0.64 -6.91
CA LEU A 74 4.94 -0.30 -7.33
C LEU A 74 3.56 0.36 -7.42
N ALA A 75 3.26 1.34 -6.54
CA ALA A 75 1.99 2.06 -6.57
C ALA A 75 1.75 2.78 -7.91
N GLU A 76 2.78 3.33 -8.55
CA GLU A 76 2.62 4.00 -9.85
C GLU A 76 2.27 3.00 -10.95
N LEU A 77 2.93 1.83 -10.96
CA LEU A 77 2.64 0.75 -11.91
C LEU A 77 1.20 0.24 -11.74
N ILE A 78 0.76 0.01 -10.50
CA ILE A 78 -0.59 -0.46 -10.18
C ILE A 78 -1.63 0.61 -10.55
N PHE A 79 -1.35 1.89 -10.25
CA PHE A 79 -2.22 2.98 -10.64
C PHE A 79 -2.44 3.03 -12.15
N ASN A 80 -1.35 2.96 -12.93
CA ASN A 80 -1.40 2.99 -14.39
C ASN A 80 -2.17 1.79 -14.97
N SER A 81 -2.02 0.60 -14.39
CA SER A 81 -2.76 -0.59 -14.84
C SER A 81 -4.26 -0.49 -14.52
N MET A 82 -4.62 -0.01 -13.33
CA MET A 82 -6.02 0.22 -12.95
C MET A 82 -6.67 1.31 -13.81
N ALA A 83 -5.99 2.44 -14.01
CA ALA A 83 -6.48 3.54 -14.84
C ALA A 83 -6.71 3.10 -16.30
N ARG A 84 -5.82 2.28 -16.86
CA ARG A 84 -6.00 1.70 -18.20
C ARG A 84 -7.17 0.72 -18.26
N SER A 85 -7.32 -0.15 -17.26
CA SER A 85 -8.45 -1.08 -17.22
C SER A 85 -9.80 -0.36 -17.15
N GLU A 86 -9.87 0.80 -16.49
CA GLU A 86 -11.07 1.63 -16.46
C GLU A 86 -11.35 2.28 -17.81
N SER A 87 -10.33 2.75 -18.53
CA SER A 87 -10.54 3.35 -19.87
C SER A 87 -10.94 2.33 -20.93
N ASP A 88 -10.45 1.10 -20.84
CA ASP A 88 -10.80 0.02 -21.77
C ASP A 88 -12.22 -0.53 -21.52
N ALA A 89 -12.80 -0.25 -20.34
CA ALA A 89 -14.15 -0.67 -19.94
C ALA A 89 -15.27 0.33 -20.31
N THR A 90 -14.91 1.49 -20.88
CA THR A 90 -15.83 2.54 -21.34
C THR A 90 -15.72 2.76 -22.84
#